data_AF-A0A2E5ES87-F1
#
_entry.id   AF-A0A2E5ES87-F1
#
_cell.length_a   1.000
_cell.length_b   1.000
_cell.length_c   1.000
_cell.angle_alpha   90.00
_cell.angle_beta   90.00
_cell.angle_gamma   90.00
#
_symmetry.space_group_name_H-M   'P 1'
#
loop_
_entity.id
_entity.type
_entity.pdbx_description
1 polymer ?
#
loop_
_entity_poly.entity_id
_entity_poly.type
_entity_poly.pdbx_seq_one_letter_code
_entity_poly.pdbx_strand_id
1 'polypeptide(L)'
;MSQKLIEALQSLDTQNDDHWTQDGLPRLDVLKNAMGESVSRGDIAAVSKTFNRFNAVIEAEEGEADEQAEQETQPEAETEVKETTTEPPVVTDTEVEGKLSEAAKAEMELSEARIALTEAQKRFKAAQVKADEFRRAKANDQQKIPPHLAIKAFQRSQQAQRAKEVGTAEAFRKLTQGATPEEVAMMKQSLNDIL
;
A
#
# COMPACT_ATOMS: atom_id res chain seq x y z
N MET A 1 3.06 31.05 -3.88
CA MET A 1 3.41 29.70 -4.38
C MET A 1 2.63 29.40 -5.66
N SER A 2 1.29 29.43 -5.60
CA SER A 2 0.40 29.03 -6.70
C SER A 2 0.65 29.78 -8.02
N GLN A 3 0.84 31.11 -8.00
CA GLN A 3 1.10 31.89 -9.22
C GLN A 3 2.34 31.43 -10.01
N LYS A 4 3.46 31.19 -9.30
CA LYS A 4 4.71 30.73 -9.91
C LYS A 4 4.60 29.31 -10.46
N LEU A 5 3.79 28.46 -9.81
CA LEU A 5 3.53 27.10 -10.28
C LEU A 5 2.67 27.12 -11.55
N ILE A 6 1.67 27.99 -11.62
CA ILE A 6 0.86 28.20 -12.83
C ILE A 6 1.74 28.65 -13.99
N GLU A 7 2.60 29.65 -13.78
CA GLU A 7 3.55 30.14 -14.79
C GLU A 7 4.51 29.04 -15.25
N ALA A 8 5.05 28.25 -14.30
CA ALA A 8 5.93 27.13 -14.62
C ALA A 8 5.21 26.04 -15.42
N LEU A 9 3.97 25.70 -15.06
CA LEU A 9 3.15 24.73 -15.80
C LEU A 9 2.81 25.23 -17.21
N GLN A 10 2.48 26.51 -17.38
CA GLN A 10 2.25 27.13 -18.70
C GLN A 10 3.50 27.17 -19.58
N SER A 11 4.69 27.23 -18.97
CA SER A 11 5.96 27.23 -19.70
C SER A 11 6.37 25.85 -20.24
N LEU A 12 5.65 24.78 -19.87
CA LEU A 12 5.97 23.43 -20.32
C LEU A 12 5.52 23.22 -21.77
N ASP A 13 6.49 22.95 -22.63
CA ASP A 13 6.24 22.52 -24.01
C ASP A 13 5.69 21.09 -24.08
N THR A 14 4.54 20.90 -24.73
CA THR A 14 3.89 19.59 -24.94
C THR A 14 4.60 18.72 -25.99
N GLN A 15 5.47 19.30 -26.81
CA GLN A 15 6.28 18.57 -27.79
C GLN A 15 7.61 18.06 -27.21
N ASN A 16 8.06 18.62 -26.09
CA ASN A 16 9.30 18.18 -25.44
C ASN A 16 9.03 17.03 -24.45
N ASP A 17 9.39 15.81 -24.83
CA ASP A 17 9.22 14.62 -23.99
C ASP A 17 9.96 14.71 -22.63
N ASP A 18 11.02 15.51 -22.52
CA ASP A 18 11.75 15.69 -21.26
C ASP A 18 10.94 16.44 -20.19
N HIS A 19 9.95 17.22 -20.62
CA HIS A 19 9.03 17.94 -19.73
C HIS A 19 7.97 17.04 -19.10
N TRP A 20 7.79 15.83 -19.63
CA TRP A 20 6.71 14.94 -19.25
C TRP A 20 7.22 13.59 -18.75
N THR A 21 6.37 12.89 -18.00
CA THR A 21 6.54 11.48 -17.68
C THR A 21 5.87 10.62 -18.76
N GLN A 22 6.13 9.32 -18.74
CA GLN A 22 5.44 8.36 -19.63
C GLN A 22 3.91 8.40 -19.46
N ASP A 23 3.44 8.80 -18.28
CA ASP A 23 2.03 8.98 -17.96
C ASP A 23 1.45 10.34 -18.43
N GLY A 24 2.24 11.17 -19.11
CA GLY A 24 1.82 12.49 -19.57
C GLY A 24 1.68 13.54 -18.47
N LEU A 25 2.25 13.30 -17.28
CA LEU A 25 2.28 14.27 -16.18
C LEU A 25 3.53 15.15 -16.26
N PRO A 26 3.47 16.40 -15.77
CA PRO A 26 4.65 17.25 -15.65
C PRO A 26 5.76 16.58 -14.85
N ARG A 27 6.98 16.59 -15.37
CA ARG A 27 8.14 16.07 -14.65
C ARG A 27 8.52 17.03 -13.53
N LEU A 28 8.54 16.53 -12.29
CA LEU A 28 8.84 17.33 -11.10
C LEU A 28 10.23 17.97 -11.15
N ASP A 29 11.20 17.31 -11.79
CA ASP A 29 12.55 17.85 -11.95
C ASP A 29 12.59 19.12 -12.81
N VAL A 30 11.75 19.19 -13.85
CA VAL A 30 11.65 20.35 -14.74
C VAL A 30 10.97 21.50 -14.02
N LEU A 31 9.88 21.22 -13.30
CA LEU A 31 9.20 22.22 -12.47
C LEU A 31 10.09 22.75 -11.34
N LYS A 32 10.88 21.88 -10.70
CA LYS A 32 11.86 22.26 -9.69
C LYS A 32 12.93 23.18 -10.25
N ASN A 33 13.41 22.90 -11.46
CA ASN A 33 14.40 23.75 -12.14
C ASN A 33 13.79 25.09 -12.58
N ALA A 34 12.53 25.11 -13.02
CA ALA A 34 11.83 26.32 -13.43
C ALA A 34 11.47 27.25 -12.26
N MET A 35 11.05 26.68 -11.12
CA MET A 35 10.65 27.44 -9.94
C MET A 35 11.78 27.73 -8.95
N GLY A 36 12.85 26.92 -8.98
CA GLY A 36 13.93 26.95 -7.98
C GLY A 36 13.54 26.37 -6.61
N GLU A 37 12.35 25.80 -6.48
CA GLU A 37 11.77 25.26 -5.25
C GLU A 37 11.25 23.83 -5.49
N SER A 38 11.18 23.01 -4.44
CA SER A 38 10.65 21.64 -4.56
C SER A 38 9.13 21.66 -4.70
N VAL A 39 8.61 21.18 -5.83
CA VAL A 39 7.17 21.03 -6.10
C VAL A 39 6.76 19.59 -5.89
N SER A 40 5.65 19.37 -5.17
CA SER A 40 5.04 18.05 -5.03
C SER A 40 3.90 17.86 -6.03
N ARG A 41 3.54 16.59 -6.31
CA ARG A 41 2.36 16.29 -7.15
C ARG A 41 1.06 16.81 -6.52
N GLY A 42 1.00 16.95 -5.20
CA GLY A 42 -0.13 17.55 -4.50
C GLY A 42 -0.30 19.03 -4.85
N ASP A 43 0.80 19.77 -4.97
CA ASP A 43 0.76 21.19 -5.35
C ASP A 43 0.27 21.38 -6.79
N ILE A 44 0.66 20.47 -7.69
CA ILE A 44 0.19 20.47 -9.09
C ILE A 44 -1.30 20.15 -9.14
N ALA A 45 -1.74 19.11 -8.42
CA ALA A 45 -3.15 18.72 -8.35
C ALA A 45 -4.04 19.80 -7.73
N ALA A 46 -3.50 20.62 -6.80
CA ALA A 46 -4.19 21.75 -6.22
C ALA A 46 -4.37 22.93 -7.19
N VAL A 47 -3.49 23.07 -8.18
CA VAL A 47 -3.56 24.15 -9.18
C VAL A 47 -4.33 23.71 -10.43
N SER A 48 -4.22 22.44 -10.82
CA SER A 48 -5.06 21.86 -11.85
C SER A 48 -5.13 20.35 -11.68
N LYS A 49 -6.35 19.86 -11.43
CA LYS A 49 -6.66 18.44 -11.25
C LYS A 49 -6.50 17.64 -12.55
N THR A 50 -6.54 18.30 -13.69
CA THR A 50 -6.59 17.69 -15.03
C THR A 50 -5.38 18.03 -15.90
N PHE A 51 -4.39 18.77 -15.38
CA PHE A 51 -3.20 19.17 -16.15
C PHE A 51 -2.36 17.98 -16.60
N ASN A 52 -2.28 17.77 -17.91
CA ASN A 52 -1.46 16.73 -18.53
C ASN A 52 -1.01 17.16 -19.94
N ARG A 53 -0.12 16.40 -20.56
CA ARG A 53 0.45 16.70 -21.89
C ARG A 53 -0.63 16.96 -22.95
N PHE A 54 -1.76 16.27 -22.86
CA PHE A 54 -2.88 16.35 -23.79
C PHE A 54 -3.93 17.40 -23.37
N ASN A 55 -3.87 17.88 -22.14
CA ASN A 55 -4.73 18.92 -21.59
C ASN A 55 -3.90 19.90 -20.74
N ALA A 56 -3.23 20.84 -21.42
CA ALA A 56 -2.43 21.89 -20.80
C ALA A 56 -3.28 23.11 -20.35
N VAL A 57 -4.56 22.89 -20.04
CA VAL A 57 -5.46 23.93 -19.53
C VAL A 57 -5.39 23.97 -18.01
N ILE A 58 -5.09 25.14 -17.47
CA ILE A 58 -5.09 25.38 -16.03
C ILE A 58 -6.38 26.13 -15.71
N GLU A 59 -7.40 25.41 -15.27
CA GLU A 59 -8.59 26.00 -14.68
C GLU A 59 -8.23 26.41 -13.25
N ALA A 60 -7.88 27.68 -13.08
CA ALA A 60 -7.61 28.26 -11.77
C ALA A 60 -8.94 28.43 -11.01
N GLU A 61 -9.34 27.43 -10.25
CA GLU A 61 -10.31 27.63 -9.17
C GLU A 61 -9.55 28.08 -7.91
N GLU A 62 -9.69 29.37 -7.59
CA GLU A 62 -9.43 29.89 -6.25
C GLU A 62 -10.41 29.24 -5.26
N GLY A 63 -9.89 28.58 -4.22
CA GLY A 63 -10.60 28.50 -2.94
C GLY A 63 -10.74 27.13 -2.30
N GLU A 64 -9.99 26.99 -1.21
CA GLU A 64 -10.32 26.26 0.02
C GLU A 64 -10.19 24.72 0.07
N ALA A 65 -9.26 24.32 0.94
CA ALA A 65 -9.12 22.99 1.49
C ALA A 65 -10.34 22.62 2.35
N ASP A 66 -10.81 21.37 2.28
CA ASP A 66 -10.62 20.44 3.39
C ASP A 66 -10.92 18.97 3.00
N GLU A 67 -10.25 18.10 3.74
CA GLU A 67 -10.67 16.76 4.17
C GLU A 67 -11.28 15.73 3.20
N GLN A 68 -10.44 14.71 2.99
CA GLN A 68 -10.73 13.31 3.26
C GLN A 68 -11.69 12.52 2.37
N ALA A 69 -11.14 11.34 2.08
CA ALA A 69 -11.79 10.05 2.08
C ALA A 69 -12.39 9.59 0.75
N GLU A 70 -11.84 8.43 0.37
CA GLU A 70 -12.58 7.27 -0.10
C GLU A 70 -13.24 7.44 -1.46
N GLN A 71 -12.61 6.84 -2.47
CA GLN A 71 -12.93 5.50 -2.95
C GLN A 71 -13.92 5.62 -4.10
N GLU A 72 -13.84 4.63 -5.00
CA GLU A 72 -14.79 4.43 -6.11
C GLU A 72 -14.55 5.46 -7.24
N THR A 73 -14.62 5.13 -8.52
CA THR A 73 -15.08 3.94 -9.22
C THR A 73 -14.55 4.12 -10.65
N GLN A 74 -13.98 3.06 -11.23
CA GLN A 74 -14.16 2.84 -12.67
C GLN A 74 -15.67 2.70 -12.93
N PRO A 75 -16.20 3.01 -14.12
CA PRO A 75 -15.59 2.65 -15.39
C PRO A 75 -15.82 3.66 -16.54
N GLU A 76 -15.24 3.34 -17.71
CA GLU A 76 -15.84 3.41 -19.07
C GLU A 76 -16.70 4.64 -19.44
N ALA A 77 -16.59 5.25 -20.62
CA ALA A 77 -16.05 4.85 -21.92
C ALA A 77 -16.13 6.10 -22.83
N GLU A 78 -15.53 6.02 -24.02
CA GLU A 78 -16.03 6.50 -25.34
C GLU A 78 -16.71 7.89 -25.40
N THR A 79 -16.47 8.78 -26.35
CA THR A 79 -16.30 8.66 -27.81
C THR A 79 -15.90 10.10 -28.25
N GLU A 80 -14.94 10.32 -29.15
CA GLU A 80 -15.18 10.67 -30.57
C GLU A 80 -16.12 11.90 -30.73
N VAL A 81 -15.85 13.00 -31.43
CA VAL A 81 -15.14 13.30 -32.69
C VAL A 81 -15.02 14.85 -32.75
N LYS A 82 -14.07 15.44 -33.51
CA LYS A 82 -14.39 16.25 -34.71
C LYS A 82 -13.16 16.91 -35.34
N GLU A 83 -12.96 16.57 -36.61
CA GLU A 83 -12.01 17.12 -37.58
C GLU A 83 -12.10 18.65 -37.77
N THR A 84 -10.99 19.27 -38.20
CA THR A 84 -11.04 20.30 -39.26
C THR A 84 -9.77 20.27 -40.13
N THR A 85 -10.00 19.85 -41.37
CA THR A 85 -9.19 19.86 -42.60
C THR A 85 -8.51 21.19 -42.96
N THR A 86 -7.25 21.13 -43.45
CA THR A 86 -6.79 21.89 -44.65
C THR A 86 -5.55 21.22 -45.32
N GLU A 87 -5.82 20.34 -46.31
CA GLU A 87 -5.22 20.16 -47.67
C GLU A 87 -3.71 20.43 -48.00
N PRO A 88 -3.13 19.80 -49.05
CA PRO A 88 -2.78 18.38 -49.23
C PRO A 88 -1.27 18.17 -49.55
N PRO A 89 -0.75 16.94 -49.46
CA PRO A 89 -0.17 16.38 -50.69
C PRO A 89 -0.54 14.91 -50.91
N VAL A 90 -0.79 14.60 -52.17
CA VAL A 90 -1.12 13.28 -52.72
C VAL A 90 0.05 12.33 -52.58
N VAL A 91 -0.09 11.28 -51.76
CA VAL A 91 0.43 9.93 -52.07
C VAL A 91 -0.32 8.84 -51.27
N THR A 92 -0.98 7.97 -52.04
CA THR A 92 -1.37 6.55 -51.81
C THR A 92 -2.52 6.21 -50.86
N ASP A 93 -3.74 6.16 -51.43
CA ASP A 93 -5.01 5.63 -50.89
C ASP A 93 -5.02 4.13 -50.51
N THR A 94 -3.88 3.48 -50.31
CA THR A 94 -3.83 2.03 -49.97
C THR A 94 -3.20 1.74 -48.61
N GLU A 95 -2.55 2.71 -47.98
CA GLU A 95 -1.85 2.52 -46.70
C GLU A 95 -2.64 3.07 -45.49
N VAL A 96 -3.54 4.02 -45.73
CA VAL A 96 -4.35 4.66 -44.66
C VAL A 96 -5.50 3.74 -44.19
N GLU A 97 -6.16 3.01 -45.10
CA GLU A 97 -7.18 2.01 -44.74
C GLU A 97 -6.60 0.82 -43.95
N GLY A 98 -5.36 0.41 -44.25
CA GLY A 98 -4.66 -0.63 -43.51
C GLY A 98 -4.39 -0.22 -42.06
N LYS A 99 -3.93 1.01 -41.83
CA LYS A 99 -3.64 1.54 -40.50
C LYS A 99 -4.89 1.79 -39.66
N LEU A 100 -5.99 2.24 -40.28
CA LEU A 100 -7.29 2.36 -39.60
C LEU A 100 -7.86 0.99 -39.20
N SER A 101 -7.69 -0.04 -40.04
CA SER A 101 -8.07 -1.43 -39.73
C SER A 101 -7.22 -2.03 -38.60
N GLU A 102 -5.92 -1.72 -38.57
CA GLU A 102 -5.02 -2.14 -37.49
C GLU A 102 -5.32 -1.43 -36.17
N ALA A 103 -5.63 -0.13 -36.19
CA ALA A 103 -6.05 0.63 -35.01
C ALA A 103 -7.35 0.07 -34.41
N ALA A 104 -8.37 -0.21 -35.23
CA ALA A 104 -9.62 -0.81 -34.75
C ALA A 104 -9.42 -2.21 -34.15
N LYS A 105 -8.53 -3.03 -34.73
CA LYS A 105 -8.15 -4.34 -34.16
C LYS A 105 -7.42 -4.18 -32.82
N ALA A 106 -6.50 -3.23 -32.72
CA ALA A 106 -5.77 -2.95 -31.49
C ALA A 106 -6.70 -2.44 -30.37
N GLU A 107 -7.69 -1.61 -30.70
CA GLU A 107 -8.71 -1.15 -29.74
C GLU A 107 -9.63 -2.28 -29.27
N MET A 108 -10.05 -3.16 -30.19
CA MET A 108 -10.78 -4.38 -29.82
C MET A 108 -9.95 -5.28 -28.90
N GLU A 109 -8.68 -5.53 -29.22
CA GLU A 109 -7.81 -6.35 -28.39
C GLU A 109 -7.56 -5.71 -27.01
N LEU A 110 -7.41 -4.38 -26.95
CA LEU A 110 -7.30 -3.65 -25.69
C LEU A 110 -8.56 -3.76 -24.83
N SER A 111 -9.75 -3.67 -25.43
CA SER A 111 -11.01 -3.82 -24.68
C SER A 111 -11.19 -5.24 -24.17
N GLU A 112 -10.89 -6.26 -24.99
CA GLU A 112 -10.89 -7.66 -24.56
C GLU A 112 -9.88 -7.90 -23.42
N ALA A 113 -8.66 -7.37 -23.54
CA ALA A 113 -7.65 -7.48 -22.49
C ALA A 113 -8.08 -6.79 -21.18
N ARG A 114 -8.78 -5.66 -21.24
CA ARG A 114 -9.35 -4.99 -20.06
C ARG A 114 -10.43 -5.84 -19.40
N ILE A 115 -11.34 -6.43 -20.18
CA ILE A 115 -12.36 -7.34 -19.67
C ILE A 115 -11.70 -8.56 -19.00
N ALA A 116 -10.72 -9.18 -19.65
CA ALA A 116 -9.98 -10.30 -19.09
C ALA A 116 -9.24 -9.93 -17.78
N LEU A 117 -8.65 -8.74 -17.72
CA LEU A 117 -7.97 -8.23 -16.53
C LEU A 117 -8.94 -8.03 -15.36
N THR A 118 -10.11 -7.43 -15.60
CA THR A 118 -11.12 -7.23 -14.56
C THR A 118 -11.67 -8.56 -14.03
N GLU A 119 -11.90 -9.54 -14.91
CA GLU A 119 -12.26 -10.90 -14.49
C GLU A 119 -11.17 -11.57 -13.66
N ALA A 120 -9.91 -11.47 -14.09
CA ALA A 120 -8.77 -12.03 -13.37
C ALA A 120 -8.63 -11.41 -11.98
N GLN A 121 -8.77 -10.08 -11.87
CA GLN A 121 -8.76 -9.36 -10.60
C GLN A 121 -9.90 -9.80 -9.68
N LYS A 122 -11.11 -10.00 -10.22
CA LYS A 122 -12.25 -10.52 -9.45
C LYS A 122 -11.98 -11.93 -8.92
N ARG A 123 -11.45 -12.83 -9.76
CA ARG A 123 -11.05 -14.19 -9.34
C ARG A 123 -9.96 -14.15 -8.28
N PHE A 124 -8.96 -13.29 -8.43
CA PHE A 124 -7.89 -13.10 -7.45
C PHE A 124 -8.44 -12.64 -6.09
N LYS A 125 -9.26 -11.59 -6.06
CA LYS A 125 -9.89 -11.10 -4.82
C LYS A 125 -10.74 -12.19 -4.14
N ALA A 126 -11.53 -12.95 -4.92
CA ALA A 126 -12.32 -14.06 -4.38
C ALA A 126 -11.44 -15.18 -3.79
N ALA A 127 -10.31 -15.50 -4.42
CA ALA A 127 -9.35 -16.45 -3.88
C ALA A 127 -8.66 -15.94 -2.61
N GLN A 128 -8.35 -14.64 -2.56
CA GLN A 128 -7.77 -14.00 -1.37
C GLN A 128 -8.72 -14.07 -0.17
N VAL A 129 -10.00 -13.73 -0.35
CA VAL A 129 -11.01 -13.85 0.70
C VAL A 129 -11.09 -15.28 1.23
N LYS A 130 -11.14 -16.28 0.35
CA LYS A 130 -11.13 -17.69 0.76
C LYS A 130 -9.87 -18.05 1.55
N ALA A 131 -8.69 -17.62 1.10
CA ALA A 131 -7.44 -17.87 1.81
C ALA A 131 -7.45 -17.25 3.22
N ASP A 132 -7.97 -16.02 3.35
CA ASP A 132 -8.08 -15.33 4.63
C ASP A 132 -9.10 -16.02 5.55
N GLU A 133 -10.22 -16.50 5.03
CA GLU A 133 -11.19 -17.33 5.78
C GLU A 133 -10.54 -18.61 6.31
N PHE A 134 -9.75 -19.32 5.49
CA PHE A 134 -9.02 -20.51 5.94
C PHE A 134 -8.01 -20.18 7.05
N ARG A 135 -7.29 -19.06 6.96
CA ARG A 135 -6.38 -18.62 8.02
C ARG A 135 -7.12 -18.31 9.32
N ARG A 136 -8.26 -17.61 9.23
CA ARG A 136 -9.10 -17.29 10.39
C ARG A 136 -9.67 -18.55 11.03
N ALA A 137 -10.18 -19.49 10.24
CA ALA A 137 -10.69 -20.77 10.73
C ALA A 137 -9.59 -21.57 11.48
N LYS A 138 -8.40 -21.67 10.87
CA LYS A 138 -7.26 -22.36 11.49
C LYS A 138 -6.81 -21.69 12.80
N ALA A 139 -6.78 -20.35 12.84
CA ALA A 139 -6.46 -19.62 14.06
C ALA A 139 -7.49 -19.86 15.18
N ASN A 140 -8.79 -19.89 14.83
CA ASN A 140 -9.86 -20.18 15.78
C ASN A 140 -9.77 -21.61 16.31
N ASP A 141 -9.51 -22.60 15.46
CA ASP A 141 -9.34 -23.99 15.88
C ASP A 141 -8.10 -24.19 16.77
N GLN A 142 -7.02 -23.44 16.52
CA GLN A 142 -5.85 -23.44 17.41
C GLN A 142 -6.13 -22.81 18.77
N GLN A 143 -6.99 -21.79 18.84
CA GLN A 143 -7.38 -21.15 20.10
C GLN A 143 -8.32 -22.02 20.93
N LYS A 144 -9.10 -22.92 20.29
CA LYS A 144 -9.93 -23.91 20.98
C LYS A 144 -9.07 -25.05 21.54
N ILE A 145 -8.25 -24.76 22.54
CA ILE A 145 -7.62 -25.80 23.34
C ILE A 145 -8.75 -26.51 24.11
N PRO A 146 -9.01 -27.80 23.84
CA PRO A 146 -10.07 -28.51 24.54
C PRO A 146 -9.76 -28.55 26.05
N PRO A 147 -10.77 -28.47 26.94
CA PRO A 147 -10.56 -28.28 28.38
C PRO A 147 -9.60 -29.28 29.01
N HIS A 148 -9.61 -30.54 28.56
CA HIS A 148 -8.73 -31.59 29.08
C HIS A 148 -7.24 -31.35 28.75
N LEU A 149 -6.90 -30.72 27.61
CA LEU A 149 -5.53 -30.35 27.28
C LEU A 149 -5.08 -29.13 28.09
N ALA A 150 -5.97 -28.16 28.32
CA ALA A 150 -5.69 -27.02 29.19
C ALA A 150 -5.42 -27.47 30.63
N ILE A 151 -6.22 -28.41 31.16
CA ILE A 151 -6.00 -29.01 32.49
C ILE A 151 -4.65 -29.72 32.56
N LYS A 152 -4.29 -30.53 31.54
CA LYS A 152 -2.97 -31.21 31.50
C LYS A 152 -1.80 -30.21 31.46
N ALA A 153 -1.92 -29.14 30.66
CA ALA A 153 -0.90 -28.10 30.59
C ALA A 153 -0.74 -27.38 31.95
N PHE A 154 -1.86 -27.06 32.61
CA PHE A 154 -1.84 -26.48 33.95
C PHE A 154 -1.22 -27.43 34.99
N GLN A 155 -1.60 -28.71 35.01
CA GLN A 155 -1.00 -29.71 35.89
C GLN A 155 0.51 -29.84 35.68
N ARG A 156 0.97 -29.82 34.43
CA ARG A 156 2.40 -29.84 34.09
C ARG A 156 3.13 -28.60 34.60
N SER A 157 2.52 -27.42 34.45
CA SER A 157 3.04 -26.16 34.97
C SER A 157 3.16 -26.20 36.50
N GLN A 158 2.11 -26.66 37.19
CA GLN A 158 2.09 -26.84 38.64
C GLN A 158 3.16 -27.84 39.12
N GLN A 159 3.32 -28.97 38.43
CA GLN A 159 4.39 -29.94 38.73
C GLN A 159 5.78 -29.33 38.55
N ALA A 160 5.99 -28.54 37.49
CA ALA A 160 7.27 -27.86 37.26
C ALA A 160 7.57 -26.80 38.33
N GLN A 161 6.56 -26.05 38.78
CA GLN A 161 6.71 -25.10 39.89
C GLN A 161 7.10 -25.83 41.18
N ARG A 162 6.39 -26.90 41.54
CA ARG A 162 6.73 -27.72 42.71
C ARG A 162 8.13 -28.32 42.60
N ALA A 163 8.53 -28.81 41.44
CA ALA A 163 9.87 -29.36 41.24
C ALA A 163 10.96 -28.28 41.45
N LYS A 164 10.71 -27.04 41.03
CA LYS A 164 11.62 -25.91 41.30
C LYS A 164 11.67 -25.56 42.79
N GLU A 165 10.52 -25.51 43.45
CA GLU A 165 10.44 -25.24 44.90
C GLU A 165 11.13 -26.34 45.71
N VAL A 166 10.94 -27.61 45.35
CA VAL A 166 11.61 -28.73 46.01
C VAL A 166 13.12 -28.69 45.75
N GLY A 167 13.55 -28.45 44.50
CA GLY A 167 14.98 -28.36 44.17
C GLY A 167 15.68 -27.19 44.88
N THR A 168 15.01 -26.03 45.00
CA THR A 168 15.52 -24.88 45.76
C THR A 168 15.52 -25.14 47.26
N ALA A 169 14.48 -25.80 47.80
CA ALA A 169 14.44 -26.20 49.20
C ALA A 169 15.52 -27.25 49.55
N GLU A 170 15.81 -28.20 48.66
CA GLU A 170 16.90 -29.16 48.83
C GLU A 170 18.27 -28.49 48.76
N ALA A 171 18.47 -27.57 47.81
CA ALA A 171 19.69 -26.77 47.71
C ALA A 171 19.90 -25.93 48.98
N PHE A 172 18.85 -25.28 49.47
CA PHE A 172 18.88 -24.52 50.72
C PHE A 172 19.16 -25.43 51.92
N ARG A 173 18.48 -26.59 52.02
CA ARG A 173 18.71 -27.57 53.09
C ARG A 173 20.15 -28.04 53.14
N LYS A 174 20.76 -28.32 51.99
CA LYS A 174 22.17 -28.72 51.87
C LYS A 174 23.11 -27.59 52.28
N LEU A 175 22.82 -26.34 51.88
CA LEU A 175 23.59 -25.16 52.27
C LEU A 175 23.57 -24.92 53.78
N THR A 176 22.42 -25.20 54.42
CA THR A 176 22.23 -25.02 55.87
C THR A 176 22.62 -26.24 56.71
N GLN A 177 23.20 -27.28 56.10
CA GLN A 177 23.54 -28.50 56.81
C GLN A 177 24.71 -28.25 57.77
N GLY A 178 24.43 -28.21 59.08
CA GLY A 178 25.41 -27.91 60.13
C GLY A 178 25.36 -26.46 60.65
N ALA A 179 24.50 -25.61 60.09
CA ALA A 179 24.26 -24.26 60.60
C ALA A 179 23.30 -24.26 61.79
N THR A 180 23.44 -23.29 62.69
CA THR A 180 22.52 -23.10 63.82
C THR A 180 21.18 -22.52 63.34
N PRO A 181 20.08 -22.71 64.09
CA PRO A 181 18.77 -22.17 63.70
C PRO A 181 18.76 -20.66 63.47
N GLU A 182 19.61 -19.91 64.18
CA GLU A 182 19.72 -18.45 64.08
C GLU A 182 20.41 -18.01 62.78
N GLU A 183 21.50 -18.69 62.40
CA GLU A 183 22.19 -18.46 61.12
C GLU A 183 21.29 -18.80 59.91
N VAL A 184 20.50 -19.87 60.03
CA VAL A 184 19.52 -20.24 58.99
C VAL A 184 18.43 -19.19 58.84
N ALA A 185 17.97 -18.58 59.93
CA ALA A 185 16.97 -17.50 59.90
C ALA A 185 17.54 -16.25 59.20
N MET A 186 18.78 -15.86 59.51
CA MET A 186 19.46 -14.74 58.85
C MET A 186 19.66 -14.99 57.34
N MET A 187 20.07 -16.20 56.95
CA MET A 187 20.24 -16.55 55.53
C MET A 187 18.91 -16.47 54.75
N LYS A 188 17.79 -16.94 55.32
CA LYS A 188 16.47 -16.82 54.68
C LYS A 188 16.03 -15.38 54.49
N GLN A 189 16.28 -14.53 55.49
CA GLN A 189 15.94 -13.12 55.44
C GLN A 189 16.76 -12.41 54.36
N SER A 190 18.07 -12.65 54.30
CA SER A 190 18.94 -12.10 53.26
C SER A 190 18.55 -12.56 51.84
N LEU A 191 18.07 -13.79 51.66
CA LEU A 191 17.61 -14.28 50.36
C LEU A 191 16.30 -13.61 49.90
N ASN A 192 15.40 -13.30 50.83
CA ASN A 192 14.16 -12.57 50.53
C ASN A 192 14.41 -11.08 50.20
N ASP A 193 15.47 -10.47 50.74
CA ASP A 193 15.80 -9.07 50.47
C ASP A 193 16.47 -8.86 49.10
N ILE A 194 16.93 -9.94 48.45
CA ILE A 194 17.65 -9.91 47.15
C ILE A 194 16.70 -10.23 45.96
N LEU A 195 15.57 -10.87 46.20
CA LEU A 195 14.56 -11.26 45.20
C LEU A 195 13.45 -10.22 45.06
#